data_AF-Q0J7R4-F1
#
_entry.id   AF-Q0J7R4-F1
#
_cell.length_a   1.000
_cell.length_b   1.000
_cell.length_c   1.000
_cell.angle_alpha   90.00
_cell.angle_beta   90.00
_cell.angle_gamma   90.00
#
_symmetry.space_group_name_H-M   'P 1'
#
loop_
_entity.id
_entity.type
_entity.pdbx_description
1 polymer ?
#
loop_
_entity_poly.entity_id
_entity_poly.type
_entity_poly.pdbx_seq_one_letter_code
_entity_poly.pdbx_strand_id
1 'polypeptide(L)'
;MEYGRRKPISLLELCIRTTMDNLRYVDNVDGVEMDLLQRILPHCKMEDLTRIENNTEMDLTPVTDKLWKLFYTRQFGEENANQVVKRMSMSGARYKWKDLFDVK
;
A
#
# COMPACT_ATOMS: atom_id res chain seq x y z
N MET A 1 -18.29 -2.63 -39.77
CA MET A 1 -18.60 -2.58 -38.32
C MET A 1 -17.60 -3.49 -37.61
N GLU A 2 -16.48 -2.95 -37.12
CA GLU A 2 -15.53 -3.75 -36.32
C GLU A 2 -15.95 -3.73 -34.84
N TYR A 3 -16.89 -4.60 -34.49
CA TYR A 3 -17.19 -4.92 -33.09
C TYR A 3 -16.11 -5.89 -32.56
N GLY A 4 -15.39 -5.50 -31.49
CA GLY A 4 -15.02 -6.46 -30.45
C GLY A 4 -13.56 -6.91 -30.27
N ARG A 5 -12.55 -6.39 -30.99
CA ARG A 5 -11.15 -6.75 -30.66
C ARG A 5 -10.69 -5.95 -29.42
N ARG A 6 -10.71 -6.59 -28.24
CA ARG A 6 -10.04 -6.06 -27.04
C ARG A 6 -8.60 -5.72 -27.40
N LYS A 7 -8.17 -4.49 -27.12
CA LYS A 7 -6.78 -4.06 -27.30
C LYS A 7 -5.86 -5.06 -26.59
N PRO A 8 -4.81 -5.58 -27.25
CA PRO A 8 -3.85 -6.46 -26.59
C PRO A 8 -3.31 -5.81 -25.32
N ILE A 9 -3.18 -6.59 -24.26
CA ILE A 9 -2.56 -6.16 -23.01
C ILE A 9 -1.10 -5.79 -23.27
N SER A 10 -0.62 -4.66 -22.74
CA SER A 10 0.80 -4.33 -22.84
C SER A 10 1.61 -5.24 -21.93
N LEU A 11 2.91 -5.41 -22.24
CA LEU A 11 3.81 -6.18 -21.37
C LEU A 11 3.81 -5.63 -19.94
N LEU A 12 3.88 -4.29 -19.79
CA LEU A 12 3.83 -3.63 -18.49
C LEU A 12 2.55 -3.99 -17.71
N GLU A 13 1.40 -3.95 -18.36
CA GLU A 13 0.12 -4.28 -17.74
C GLU A 13 0.05 -5.77 -17.36
N LEU A 14 0.64 -6.65 -18.16
CA LEU A 14 0.74 -8.07 -17.82
C LEU A 14 1.65 -8.29 -16.61
N CYS A 15 2.82 -7.64 -16.56
CA CYS A 15 3.74 -7.71 -15.41
C CYS A 15 3.06 -7.24 -14.13
N ILE A 16 2.33 -6.12 -14.16
CA ILE A 16 1.62 -5.60 -12.99
C ILE A 16 0.61 -6.62 -12.46
N ARG A 17 -0.22 -7.19 -13.34
CA ARG A 17 -1.21 -8.20 -12.94
C ARG A 17 -0.56 -9.44 -12.35
N THR A 18 0.46 -9.96 -13.02
CA THR A 18 1.21 -11.11 -12.51
C THR A 18 1.85 -10.82 -11.16
N THR A 19 2.43 -9.63 -10.97
CA THR A 19 3.00 -9.22 -9.68
C THR A 19 1.92 -9.13 -8.60
N MET A 20 0.76 -8.52 -8.90
CA MET A 20 -0.38 -8.44 -7.98
C MET A 20 -0.85 -9.82 -7.50
N ASP A 21 -0.94 -10.80 -8.41
CA ASP A 21 -1.34 -12.18 -8.09
C ASP A 21 -0.29 -12.92 -7.25
N ASN A 22 0.96 -12.42 -7.25
CA ASN A 22 2.13 -13.07 -6.65
C ASN A 22 2.80 -12.21 -5.56
N LEU A 23 2.09 -11.23 -4.99
CA LEU A 23 2.62 -10.31 -3.96
C LEU A 23 3.21 -11.04 -2.74
N ARG A 24 2.72 -12.24 -2.41
CA ARG A 24 3.27 -13.10 -1.35
C ARG A 24 4.75 -13.50 -1.53
N TYR A 25 5.26 -13.38 -2.75
CA TYR A 25 6.65 -13.67 -3.11
C TYR A 25 7.50 -12.41 -3.27
N VAL A 26 6.89 -11.22 -3.18
CA VAL A 26 7.60 -9.95 -3.20
C VAL A 26 8.04 -9.61 -1.78
N ASP A 27 9.30 -9.23 -1.65
CA ASP A 27 9.95 -8.96 -0.36
C ASP A 27 10.66 -7.60 -0.35
N ASN A 28 11.39 -7.28 -1.42
CA ASN A 28 12.07 -5.99 -1.59
C ASN A 28 11.57 -5.33 -2.88
N VAL A 29 11.40 -4.01 -2.86
CA VAL A 29 11.03 -3.22 -4.05
C VAL A 29 11.96 -2.02 -4.30
N ASP A 30 13.18 -2.08 -3.78
CA ASP A 30 14.19 -1.04 -4.03
C ASP A 30 14.49 -0.93 -5.52
N GLY A 31 14.58 0.31 -6.00
CA GLY A 31 14.81 0.63 -7.41
C GLY A 31 13.56 0.53 -8.30
N VAL A 32 12.40 0.18 -7.76
CA VAL A 32 11.13 0.21 -8.50
C VAL A 32 10.56 1.64 -8.51
N GLU A 33 10.12 2.09 -9.69
CA GLU A 33 9.51 3.43 -9.84
C GLU A 33 8.27 3.58 -8.96
N MET A 34 8.17 4.73 -8.29
CA MET A 34 7.07 5.02 -7.35
C MET A 34 5.68 4.94 -8.01
N ASP A 35 5.57 5.33 -9.27
CA ASP A 35 4.31 5.24 -10.04
C ASP A 35 3.89 3.78 -10.30
N LEU A 36 4.84 2.87 -10.43
CA LEU A 36 4.56 1.44 -10.53
C LEU A 36 4.12 0.87 -9.18
N LEU A 37 4.80 1.27 -8.09
CA LEU A 37 4.44 0.88 -6.72
C LEU A 37 3.04 1.36 -6.33
N GLN A 38 2.65 2.56 -6.75
CA GLN A 38 1.29 3.07 -6.56
C GLN A 38 0.19 2.20 -7.19
N ARG A 39 0.54 1.38 -8.20
CA ARG A 39 -0.39 0.47 -8.87
C ARG A 39 -0.36 -0.93 -8.27
N ILE A 40 0.74 -1.34 -7.66
CA ILE A 40 0.95 -2.70 -7.14
C ILE A 40 0.63 -2.79 -5.65
N LEU A 41 1.22 -1.94 -4.82
CA LEU A 41 1.14 -2.03 -3.35
C LEU A 41 -0.29 -1.91 -2.78
N PRO A 42 -1.25 -1.18 -3.39
CA PRO A 42 -2.63 -1.18 -2.90
C PRO A 42 -3.33 -2.55 -2.91
N HIS A 43 -2.76 -3.54 -3.61
CA HIS A 43 -3.26 -4.91 -3.66
C HIS A 43 -2.62 -5.83 -2.62
N CYS A 44 -1.64 -5.35 -1.85
CA CYS A 44 -1.04 -6.11 -0.77
C CYS A 44 -2.07 -6.41 0.32
N LYS A 45 -2.01 -7.63 0.87
CA LYS A 45 -2.53 -7.87 2.22
C LYS A 45 -1.63 -7.16 3.22
N MET A 46 -2.13 -7.00 4.44
CA MET A 46 -1.38 -6.36 5.51
C MET A 46 -0.04 -7.05 5.75
N GLU A 47 -0.02 -8.39 5.81
CA GLU A 47 1.20 -9.16 6.03
C GLU A 47 2.21 -9.00 4.89
N ASP A 48 1.72 -8.87 3.66
CA ASP A 48 2.56 -8.61 2.49
C ASP A 48 3.15 -7.20 2.54
N LEU A 49 2.35 -6.20 2.93
CA LEU A 49 2.82 -4.82 3.05
C LEU A 49 3.84 -4.67 4.17
N THR A 50 3.59 -5.27 5.34
CA THR A 50 4.54 -5.28 6.47
C THR A 50 5.89 -5.86 6.04
N ARG A 51 5.85 -7.02 5.37
CA ARG A 51 7.04 -7.70 4.90
C ARG A 51 7.82 -6.84 3.90
N ILE A 52 7.13 -6.31 2.88
CA ILE A 52 7.75 -5.46 1.86
C ILE A 52 8.43 -4.23 2.48
N GLU A 53 7.73 -3.53 3.39
CA GLU A 53 8.32 -2.35 4.03
C GLU A 53 9.48 -2.68 4.98
N ASN A 54 9.49 -3.85 5.61
CA ASN A 54 10.59 -4.22 6.51
C ASN A 54 11.86 -4.62 5.76
N ASN A 55 11.74 -4.99 4.49
CA ASN A 55 12.82 -5.47 3.64
C ASN A 55 13.15 -4.51 2.49
N THR A 56 12.62 -3.28 2.50
CA THR A 56 12.84 -2.25 1.48
C THR A 56 13.42 -0.99 2.14
N GLU A 57 14.54 -0.48 1.62
CA GLU A 57 15.22 0.70 2.18
C GLU A 57 14.60 2.03 1.71
N MET A 58 14.05 2.06 0.49
CA MET A 58 13.42 3.27 -0.05
C MET A 58 12.16 3.67 0.72
N ASP A 59 11.90 4.99 0.81
CA ASP A 59 10.73 5.49 1.52
C ASP A 59 9.43 5.19 0.76
N LEU A 60 8.67 4.21 1.24
CA LEU A 60 7.37 3.81 0.70
C LEU A 60 6.20 4.61 1.28
N THR A 61 6.44 5.49 2.27
CA THR A 61 5.41 6.31 2.93
C THR A 61 4.44 7.01 1.96
N PRO A 62 4.89 7.57 0.81
CA PRO A 62 3.97 8.21 -0.15
C PRO A 62 2.85 7.31 -0.68
N VAL A 63 3.07 5.99 -0.68
CA VAL A 63 2.10 4.98 -1.15
C VAL A 63 1.44 4.26 0.01
N THR A 64 2.19 3.93 1.05
CA THR A 64 1.75 2.97 2.06
C THR A 64 1.05 3.60 3.25
N ASP A 65 1.31 4.87 3.57
CA ASP A 65 0.70 5.52 4.75
C ASP A 65 -0.84 5.51 4.66
N LYS A 66 -1.39 5.77 3.47
CA LYS A 66 -2.84 5.64 3.20
C LYS A 66 -3.35 4.20 3.33
N LEU A 67 -2.53 3.19 3.02
CA LEU A 67 -2.89 1.78 3.14
C LEU A 67 -2.90 1.37 4.62
N TRP A 68 -1.91 1.80 5.39
CA TRP A 68 -1.86 1.61 6.83
C TRP A 68 -3.06 2.26 7.55
N LYS A 69 -3.46 3.47 7.13
CA LYS A 69 -4.71 4.08 7.62
C LYS A 69 -5.94 3.21 7.35
N LEU A 70 -6.02 2.61 6.16
CA LEU A 70 -7.12 1.70 5.80
C LEU A 70 -7.08 0.42 6.65
N PHE A 71 -5.90 -0.17 6.88
CA PHE A 71 -5.75 -1.32 7.76
C PHE A 71 -6.13 -1.00 9.20
N TYR A 72 -5.65 0.12 9.75
CA TYR A 72 -6.03 0.60 11.07
C TYR A 72 -7.55 0.79 11.18
N THR A 73 -8.16 1.45 10.20
CA THR A 73 -9.61 1.67 10.16
C THR A 73 -10.40 0.36 10.09
N ARG A 74 -9.94 -0.62 9.31
CA ARG A 74 -10.58 -1.95 9.23
C ARG A 74 -10.44 -2.75 10.52
N GLN A 75 -9.29 -2.66 11.18
CA GLN A 75 -8.96 -3.41 12.38
C GLN A 75 -9.65 -2.84 13.63
N PHE A 76 -9.64 -1.51 13.79
CA PHE A 76 -10.06 -0.82 15.01
C PHE A 76 -11.34 0.00 14.85
N GLY A 77 -11.85 0.18 13.63
CA GLY A 77 -13.04 0.97 13.34
C GLY A 77 -12.73 2.44 13.03
N GLU A 78 -13.67 3.08 12.33
CA GLU A 78 -13.55 4.46 11.85
C GLU A 78 -13.49 5.48 12.99
N GLU A 79 -14.24 5.27 14.08
CA GLU A 79 -14.23 6.16 15.24
C GLU A 79 -12.82 6.25 15.86
N ASN A 80 -12.14 5.11 16.02
CA ASN A 80 -10.79 5.07 16.55
C ASN A 80 -9.80 5.73 15.61
N ALA A 81 -9.90 5.47 14.30
CA ALA A 81 -9.05 6.15 13.31
C ALA A 81 -9.24 7.68 13.34
N ASN A 82 -10.48 8.16 13.47
CA ASN A 82 -10.78 9.59 13.58
C ASN A 82 -10.25 10.20 14.88
N GLN A 83 -10.30 9.47 16.00
CA GLN A 83 -9.68 9.90 17.26
C GLN A 83 -8.15 10.05 17.12
N VAL A 84 -7.48 9.12 16.45
CA VAL A 84 -6.04 9.19 16.17
C VAL A 84 -5.71 10.41 15.32
N VAL A 85 -6.45 10.65 14.23
CA VAL A 85 -6.29 11.85 13.38
C VAL A 85 -6.49 13.13 14.19
N LYS A 86 -7.50 13.16 15.06
CA LYS A 86 -7.75 14.30 15.94
C LYS A 86 -6.62 14.52 16.94
N ARG A 87 -6.05 13.46 17.51
CA ARG A 87 -4.89 13.56 18.42
C ARG A 87 -3.66 14.08 17.68
N MET A 88 -3.38 13.58 16.48
CA MET A 88 -2.29 14.07 15.62
C MET A 88 -2.43 15.55 15.29
N SER A 89 -3.63 16.00 14.94
CA SER A 89 -3.86 17.41 14.62
C SER A 89 -3.70 18.32 15.83
N MET A 90 -4.10 17.87 17.02
CA MET A 90 -3.93 18.61 18.27
C MET A 90 -2.48 18.66 18.76
N SER A 91 -1.71 17.57 18.60
CA SER A 91 -0.31 17.52 19.05
C SER A 91 0.67 18.13 18.05
N GLY A 92 0.25 18.34 16.79
CA GLY A 92 1.14 18.71 15.69
C GLY A 92 2.10 17.59 15.28
N ALA A 93 1.99 16.41 15.89
CA ALA A 93 2.83 15.26 15.57
C ALA A 93 2.31 14.55 14.32
N ARG A 94 3.23 14.25 13.40
CA ARG A 94 2.99 13.37 12.25
C ARG A 94 3.56 12.00 12.60
N TYR A 95 2.69 11.07 12.99
CA TYR A 95 3.07 9.65 13.10
C TYR A 95 2.76 8.94 11.79
N LYS A 96 3.54 7.91 11.44
CA LYS A 96 3.16 7.00 10.37
C LYS A 96 2.05 6.09 10.89
N TRP A 97 1.08 5.76 10.04
CA TRP A 97 0.00 4.85 10.44
C TRP A 97 0.50 3.45 10.79
N LYS A 98 1.65 3.03 10.22
CA LYS A 98 2.33 1.79 10.60
C LYS A 98 2.75 1.78 12.07
N ASP A 99 3.41 2.84 12.55
CA ASP A 99 3.87 2.92 13.93
C ASP A 99 2.69 2.80 14.91
N LEU A 100 1.56 3.42 14.58
CA LEU A 100 0.33 3.33 15.37
C LEU A 100 -0.32 1.94 15.33
N PHE A 101 -0.07 1.18 14.29
CA PHE A 101 -0.55 -0.18 14.14
C PHE A 101 0.30 -1.18 14.94
N ASP A 102 1.61 -0.95 15.01
CA ASP A 102 2.56 -1.79 15.75
C ASP A 102 2.51 -1.56 17.28
N VAL A 103 2.08 -0.38 17.74
CA VAL A 103 1.79 -0.11 19.16
C VAL A 103 0.47 -0.79 19.55
N LYS A 104 0.53 -2.10 19.77
CA LYS A 104 -0.53 -2.88 20.43
C LYS A 104 -0.53 -2.68 21.94
#